data_AF-A0A950G6Y1-F1
#
_entry.id   AF-A0A950G6Y1-F1
#
_cell.length_a   1.000
_cell.length_b   1.000
_cell.length_c   1.000
_cell.angle_alpha   90.00
_cell.angle_beta   90.00
_cell.angle_gamma   90.00
#
_symmetry.space_group_name_H-M   'P 1'
#
loop_
_entity.id
_entity.type
_entity.pdbx_description
1 polymer ?
#
loop_
_entity_poly.entity_id
_entity_poly.type
_entity_poly.pdbx_seq_one_letter_code
_entity_poly.pdbx_strand_id
1 'polypeptide(L)'
;LYTPVALRAAAVGLLSLLRNEGGSVGTSMAQTLQERRDQFHSLRLGESIDPFNAAAHSFLDQASGRFLQQTGDPVAAQQLALQALANLRQQQASALAYFDVFWVLAVVMVALVFVVLLMKRSVAEKGARIGSE
;
A
#
# COMPACT_ATOMS: atom_id res chain seq x y z
N LEU A 1 -35.59 -12.20 -2.90
CA LEU A 1 -35.49 -11.08 -3.86
C LEU A 1 -35.54 -11.68 -5.27
N TYR A 2 -36.72 -11.76 -5.88
CA TYR A 2 -36.88 -12.34 -7.23
C TYR A 2 -36.44 -11.30 -8.25
N THR A 3 -35.19 -11.35 -8.70
CA THR A 3 -34.78 -10.63 -9.91
C THR A 3 -35.39 -11.37 -11.11
N PRO A 4 -36.33 -10.75 -11.85
CA PRO A 4 -36.94 -11.39 -13.00
C PRO A 4 -35.84 -11.78 -14.00
N VAL A 5 -36.02 -12.92 -14.69
CA VAL A 5 -34.99 -13.52 -15.56
C VAL A 5 -34.44 -12.51 -16.58
N ALA A 6 -35.29 -11.62 -17.08
CA ALA A 6 -34.92 -10.54 -18.00
C ALA A 6 -33.92 -9.51 -17.42
N LEU A 7 -33.93 -9.26 -16.11
CA LEU A 7 -33.05 -8.28 -15.46
C LEU A 7 -31.74 -8.88 -14.92
N ARG A 8 -31.59 -10.21 -14.95
CA ARG A 8 -30.38 -10.89 -14.44
C ARG A 8 -29.13 -10.49 -15.22
N ALA A 9 -29.23 -10.35 -16.54
CA ALA A 9 -28.11 -9.94 -17.39
C ALA A 9 -27.63 -8.51 -17.05
N ALA A 10 -28.56 -7.58 -16.83
CA ALA A 10 -28.23 -6.22 -16.40
C ALA A 10 -27.59 -6.20 -15.00
N ALA A 11 -28.06 -7.02 -14.06
CA ALA A 11 -27.48 -7.14 -12.73
C ALA A 11 -26.05 -7.71 -12.74
N VAL A 12 -25.79 -8.72 -13.58
CA VAL A 12 -24.44 -9.30 -13.74
C VAL A 12 -23.49 -8.33 -14.44
N GLY A 13 -23.97 -7.61 -15.46
CA GLY A 13 -23.19 -6.55 -16.12
C GLY A 13 -22.80 -5.44 -15.14
N LEU A 14 -23.76 -4.95 -14.35
CA LEU A 14 -23.51 -3.92 -13.34
C LEU A 14 -22.51 -4.38 -12.27
N LEU A 15 -22.65 -5.61 -11.75
CA LEU A 15 -21.70 -6.15 -10.76
C LEU A 15 -20.27 -6.23 -11.33
N SER A 16 -20.14 -6.63 -12.59
CA SER A 16 -18.83 -6.76 -13.25
C SER A 16 -18.17 -5.39 -13.45
N LEU A 17 -18.95 -4.39 -13.88
CA LEU A 17 -18.49 -3.01 -14.01
C LEU A 17 -18.06 -2.43 -12.66
N LEU A 18 -18.91 -2.55 -11.63
CA LEU A 18 -18.59 -2.08 -10.28
C LEU A 18 -17.33 -2.73 -9.72
N ARG A 19 -17.11 -4.02 -9.99
CA ARG A 19 -15.90 -4.74 -9.57
C ARG A 19 -14.65 -4.25 -10.30
N ASN A 20 -14.72 -4.07 -11.63
CA ASN A 20 -13.57 -3.66 -12.43
C ASN A 20 -13.15 -2.22 -12.11
N GLU A 21 -14.12 -1.30 -12.14
CA GLU A 21 -13.88 0.10 -11.82
C GLU A 21 -13.53 0.29 -10.35
N GLY A 22 -14.20 -0.44 -9.45
CA GLY A 22 -13.88 -0.42 -8.02
C GLY A 22 -12.46 -0.90 -7.73
N GLY A 23 -11.96 -1.89 -8.47
CA GLY A 23 -10.57 -2.36 -8.38
C GLY A 23 -9.57 -1.30 -8.83
N SER A 24 -9.83 -0.62 -9.95
CA SER A 24 -8.99 0.47 -10.46
C SER A 24 -8.95 1.67 -9.51
N VAL A 25 -10.11 2.11 -9.04
CA VAL A 25 -10.24 3.21 -8.07
C VAL A 25 -9.52 2.86 -6.76
N GLY A 26 -9.74 1.64 -6.23
CA GLY A 26 -9.08 1.18 -5.02
C GLY A 26 -7.55 1.16 -5.15
N THR A 27 -7.03 0.70 -6.29
CA THR A 27 -5.58 0.68 -6.55
C THR A 27 -5.01 2.10 -6.63
N SER A 28 -5.69 3.01 -7.33
CA SER A 28 -5.26 4.40 -7.46
C SER A 28 -5.24 5.13 -6.12
N MET A 29 -6.25 4.90 -5.28
CA MET A 29 -6.31 5.41 -3.91
C MET A 29 -5.18 4.83 -3.05
N ALA A 30 -4.90 3.53 -3.15
CA ALA A 30 -3.82 2.89 -2.41
C ALA A 30 -2.44 3.44 -2.82
N GLN A 31 -2.20 3.66 -4.12
CA GLN A 31 -0.98 4.29 -4.62
C GLN A 31 -0.83 5.73 -4.10
N THR A 32 -1.90 6.53 -4.19
CA THR A 32 -1.88 7.91 -3.67
C THR A 32 -1.59 7.94 -2.17
N LEU A 33 -2.20 7.02 -1.40
CA LEU A 33 -1.94 6.90 0.02
C LEU A 33 -0.48 6.50 0.30
N GLN A 34 0.04 5.54 -0.46
CA GLN A 34 1.43 5.09 -0.36
C GLN A 34 2.39 6.25 -0.59
N GLU A 35 2.21 7.03 -1.65
CA GLU A 35 3.06 8.19 -1.96
C GLU A 35 3.04 9.24 -0.84
N ARG A 36 1.86 9.54 -0.30
CA ARG A 36 1.74 10.50 0.82
C ARG A 36 2.42 9.98 2.10
N ARG A 37 2.30 8.69 2.39
CA ARG A 37 2.95 8.07 3.55
C ARG A 37 4.45 7.96 3.37
N ASP A 38 4.92 7.70 2.16
CA ASP A 38 6.35 7.68 1.83
C ASP A 38 6.97 9.05 2.04
N GLN A 39 6.32 10.12 1.54
CA GLN A 39 6.75 11.50 1.79
C GLN A 39 6.76 11.83 3.30
N PHE A 40 5.72 11.44 4.03
CA PHE A 40 5.63 11.66 5.47
C PHE A 40 6.79 10.99 6.22
N HIS A 41 7.06 9.71 5.95
CA HIS A 41 8.15 8.97 6.60
C HIS A 41 9.52 9.46 6.17
N SER A 42 9.70 9.86 4.91
CA SER A 42 10.95 10.41 4.39
C SER A 42 11.30 11.72 5.09
N LEU A 43 10.33 12.62 5.28
CA LEU A 43 10.51 13.84 6.07
C LEU A 43 10.83 13.54 7.52
N ARG A 44 10.09 12.62 8.15
CA ARG A 44 10.26 12.25 9.56
C ARG A 44 11.62 11.59 9.84
N LEU A 45 12.10 10.73 8.94
CA LEU A 45 13.44 10.16 9.02
C LEU A 45 14.52 11.20 8.67
N GLY A 46 14.21 12.17 7.81
CA GLY A 46 15.09 13.28 7.51
C GLY A 46 15.38 14.13 8.76
N GLU A 47 14.34 14.41 9.56
CA GLU A 47 14.46 15.15 10.84
C GLU A 47 15.38 14.46 11.86
N SER A 48 15.48 13.12 11.84
CA SER A 48 16.34 12.38 12.78
C SER A 48 17.79 12.20 12.30
N ILE A 49 18.06 12.52 11.03
CA ILE A 49 19.41 12.53 10.46
C ILE A 49 19.97 13.94 10.64
N ASP A 50 20.52 14.18 11.82
CA ASP A 50 21.19 15.43 12.19
C ASP A 50 22.72 15.28 12.02
N PRO A 51 23.44 16.32 11.54
CA PRO A 51 24.90 16.44 11.68
C PRO A 51 25.47 16.25 13.10
N PHE A 52 24.67 16.13 14.16
CA PHE A 52 25.14 15.79 15.50
C PHE A 52 24.83 14.33 15.91
N ASN A 53 24.19 13.55 15.03
CA ASN A 53 23.87 12.16 15.29
C ASN A 53 25.11 11.28 15.10
N ALA A 54 25.62 10.71 16.20
CA ALA A 54 26.80 9.84 16.19
C ALA A 54 26.64 8.60 15.30
N ALA A 55 25.42 8.06 15.17
CA ALA A 55 25.17 6.92 14.29
C ALA A 55 25.26 7.29 12.81
N ALA A 56 24.79 8.49 12.43
CA ALA A 56 24.89 8.98 11.06
C ALA A 56 26.34 9.23 10.65
N HIS A 57 27.14 9.84 11.55
CA HIS A 57 28.59 10.00 11.34
C HIS A 57 29.31 8.67 11.21
N SER A 58 29.07 7.75 12.13
CA SER A 58 29.65 6.40 12.08
C SER A 58 29.34 5.70 10.75
N PHE A 59 28.11 5.84 10.24
CA PHE A 59 27.74 5.28 8.94
C PHE A 59 28.51 5.95 7.79
N LEU A 60 28.59 7.29 7.79
CA LEU A 60 29.28 8.05 6.75
C LEU A 60 30.78 7.78 6.72
N ASP A 61 31.44 7.67 7.88
CA ASP A 61 32.87 7.35 7.98
C ASP A 61 33.15 5.93 7.45
N GLN A 62 32.32 4.96 7.81
CA GLN A 62 32.45 3.58 7.32
C GLN A 62 32.17 3.48 5.81
N ALA A 63 31.14 4.17 5.33
CA ALA A 63 30.75 4.16 3.93
C ALA A 63 31.79 4.87 3.06
N SER A 64 32.25 6.06 3.47
CA SER A 64 33.29 6.81 2.77
C SER A 64 34.62 6.05 2.75
N GLY A 65 35.02 5.40 3.86
CA GLY A 65 36.20 4.54 3.89
C GLY A 65 36.12 3.38 2.89
N ARG A 66 34.95 2.74 2.74
CA ARG A 66 34.72 1.72 1.71
C ARG A 66 34.77 2.28 0.29
N PHE A 67 34.10 3.39 0.03
CA PHE A 67 34.08 3.98 -1.30
C PHE A 67 35.42 4.58 -1.69
N LEU A 68 36.22 5.05 -0.74
CA LEU A 68 37.59 5.51 -0.99
C LEU A 68 38.47 4.38 -1.53
N GLN A 69 38.33 3.17 -0.99
CA GLN A 69 39.04 1.99 -1.49
C GLN A 69 38.61 1.60 -2.91
N GLN A 70 37.38 1.95 -3.33
CA GLN A 70 36.84 1.62 -4.66
C GLN A 70 37.14 2.70 -5.70
N THR A 71 37.05 3.97 -5.32
CA THR A 71 37.14 5.11 -6.23
C THR A 71 38.52 5.76 -6.23
N GLY A 72 39.27 5.71 -5.13
CA GLY A 72 40.56 6.37 -4.98
C GLY A 72 40.48 7.90 -4.82
N ASP A 73 39.31 8.51 -4.98
CA ASP A 73 39.04 9.94 -4.80
C ASP A 73 38.22 10.17 -3.51
N PRO A 74 38.74 10.93 -2.52
CA PRO A 74 38.04 11.23 -1.28
C PRO A 74 36.74 12.04 -1.48
N VAL A 75 36.69 12.91 -2.48
CA VAL A 75 35.50 13.74 -2.72
C VAL A 75 34.38 12.87 -3.27
N ALA A 76 34.68 12.05 -4.29
CA ALA A 76 33.72 11.10 -4.85
C ALA A 76 33.25 10.08 -3.79
N ALA A 77 34.15 9.58 -2.95
CA ALA A 77 33.82 8.64 -1.88
C ALA A 77 32.82 9.21 -0.86
N GLN A 78 32.99 10.48 -0.49
CA GLN A 78 32.06 11.16 0.43
C GLN A 78 30.68 11.37 -0.20
N GLN A 79 30.63 11.74 -1.49
CA GLN A 79 29.37 11.89 -2.22
C GLN A 79 28.61 10.56 -2.31
N LEU A 80 29.31 9.46 -2.61
CA LEU A 80 28.72 8.12 -2.64
C LEU A 80 28.20 7.68 -1.26
N ALA A 81 28.90 8.03 -0.18
CA ALA A 81 28.45 7.75 1.18
C ALA A 81 27.13 8.49 1.52
N LEU A 82 27.03 9.77 1.15
CA LEU A 82 25.80 10.56 1.31
C LEU A 82 24.65 10.01 0.46
N GLN A 83 24.93 9.61 -0.78
CA GLN A 83 23.95 8.98 -1.67
C GLN A 83 23.43 7.66 -1.07
N ALA A 84 24.33 6.85 -0.50
CA ALA A 84 23.98 5.60 0.15
C ALA A 84 23.08 5.83 1.37
N LEU A 85 23.38 6.84 2.19
CA LEU A 85 22.53 7.22 3.32
C LEU A 85 21.15 7.69 2.86
N ALA A 86 21.08 8.50 1.80
CA ALA A 86 19.82 8.96 1.23
C ALA A 86 18.98 7.80 0.68
N ASN A 87 19.63 6.84 0.00
CA ASN A 87 18.97 5.64 -0.52
C ASN A 87 18.43 4.76 0.63
N LEU A 88 19.21 4.59 1.71
CA LEU A 88 18.77 3.85 2.89
C LEU A 88 17.55 4.51 3.55
N ARG A 89 17.59 5.84 3.70
CA ARG A 89 16.45 6.62 4.22
C ARG A 89 15.19 6.38 3.39
N GLN A 90 15.32 6.45 2.06
CA GLN A 90 14.19 6.27 1.15
C GLN A 90 13.64 4.83 1.20
N GLN A 91 14.52 3.82 1.32
CA GLN A 91 14.09 2.42 1.48
C GLN A 91 13.33 2.20 2.80
N GLN A 92 13.76 2.83 3.89
CA GLN A 92 13.07 2.73 5.17
C GLN A 92 11.72 3.45 5.14
N ALA A 93 11.67 4.65 4.54
CA ALA A 93 10.42 5.39 4.35
C ALA A 93 9.39 4.60 3.54
N SER A 94 9.83 3.97 2.44
CA SER A 94 8.94 3.21 1.56
C SER A 94 8.43 1.93 2.21
N ALA A 95 9.25 1.25 3.01
CA ALA A 95 8.84 0.09 3.79
C ALA A 95 7.75 0.47 4.81
N LEU A 96 7.93 1.56 5.56
CA LEU A 96 6.95 2.04 6.53
C LEU A 96 5.64 2.46 5.85
N ALA A 97 5.74 3.17 4.72
CA ALA A 97 4.57 3.56 3.93
C ALA A 97 3.77 2.35 3.42
N TYR A 98 4.47 1.30 2.97
CA TYR A 98 3.84 0.06 2.54
C TYR A 98 3.10 -0.64 3.69
N PHE A 99 3.70 -0.69 4.88
CA PHE A 99 3.04 -1.23 6.07
C PHE A 99 1.76 -0.46 6.43
N ASP A 100 1.78 0.87 6.34
CA ASP A 100 0.58 1.67 6.61
C ASP A 100 -0.55 1.37 5.62
N VAL A 101 -0.25 1.29 4.32
CA VAL A 101 -1.24 0.97 3.30
C VAL A 101 -1.80 -0.44 3.51
N PHE A 102 -0.94 -1.40 3.83
CA PHE A 102 -1.37 -2.76 4.15
C PHE A 102 -2.31 -2.78 5.37
N TRP A 103 -1.98 -2.02 6.42
CA TRP A 103 -2.81 -1.91 7.61
C TRP A 103 -4.18 -1.28 7.31
N VAL A 104 -4.21 -0.21 6.50
CA VAL A 104 -5.46 0.41 6.04
C VAL A 104 -6.31 -0.58 5.24
N LEU A 105 -5.71 -1.33 4.32
CA LEU A 105 -6.42 -2.37 3.56
C LEU A 105 -6.94 -3.49 4.47
N ALA A 106 -6.18 -3.90 5.49
CA ALA A 106 -6.61 -4.89 6.47
C ALA A 106 -7.84 -4.40 7.26
N VAL A 107 -7.84 -3.14 7.71
CA VAL A 107 -9.00 -2.52 8.38
C VAL A 107 -10.21 -2.46 7.45
N VAL A 108 -10.03 -2.10 6.19
CA VAL A 108 -11.12 -2.09 5.19
C VAL A 108 -11.69 -3.49 5.01
N MET A 109 -10.85 -4.53 4.91
CA MET A 109 -11.30 -5.92 4.80
C MET A 109 -12.10 -6.36 6.03
N VAL A 110 -11.62 -6.05 7.24
CA VAL A 110 -12.34 -6.34 8.48
C VAL A 110 -13.68 -5.62 8.51
N ALA A 111 -13.73 -4.34 8.14
CA ALA A 111 -14.97 -3.58 8.05
C ALA A 111 -15.97 -4.21 7.06
N LEU A 112 -15.50 -4.69 5.89
CA LEU A 112 -16.34 -5.40 4.93
C LEU A 112 -16.92 -6.70 5.51
N VAL A 113 -16.15 -7.46 6.30
CA VAL A 113 -16.67 -8.65 7.00
C VAL A 113 -17.81 -8.26 7.95
N PHE A 114 -17.65 -7.20 8.74
CA PHE A 114 -18.71 -6.71 9.61
C PHE A 114 -19.95 -6.25 8.84
N VAL A 115 -19.77 -5.55 7.73
CA VAL A 115 -20.89 -5.12 6.86
C VAL A 115 -21.64 -6.34 6.34
N VAL A 116 -20.95 -7.38 5.87
CA VAL A 116 -21.58 -8.61 5.39
C VAL A 116 -22.36 -9.32 6.51
N LEU A 117 -21.84 -9.35 7.74
CA LEU A 117 -22.54 -9.93 8.89
C LEU A 117 -23.81 -9.15 9.26
N LEU A 118 -23.83 -7.83 9.06
CA LEU A 118 -25.00 -6.98 9.28
C LEU A 118 -26.03 -7.05 8.14
N MET A 119 -25.63 -7.52 6.96
CA MET A 119 -26.57 -7.70 5.86
C MET A 119 -27.59 -8.77 6.21
N LYS A 120 -28.88 -8.40 6.16
CA LYS A 120 -29.99 -9.36 6.32
C LYS A 120 -29.81 -10.49 5.32
N ARG A 121 -29.80 -11.73 5.84
CA ARG A 121 -29.80 -12.96 5.04
C ARG A 121 -30.98 -12.88 4.07
N SER A 122 -30.70 -12.68 2.77
CA SER A 122 -31.73 -12.84 1.76
C SER A 122 -32.02 -14.33 1.67
N VAL A 123 -33.05 -14.76 2.38
CA VAL A 123 -33.56 -16.13 2.25
C VAL A 123 -34.00 -16.26 0.79
N ALA A 124 -33.20 -16.95 -0.01
CA ALA A 124 -33.69 -17.57 -1.23
C ALA A 124 -34.69 -18.61 -0.75
N GLU A 125 -35.97 -18.32 -0.92
CA GLU A 125 -37.05 -19.18 -0.51
C GLU A 125 -36.87 -20.55 -1.19
N LYS A 126 -36.60 -21.56 -0.37
CA LYS A 126 -36.35 -22.93 -0.79
C LYS A 126 -37.71 -23.54 -1.15
N GLY A 127 -38.04 -23.53 -2.44
CA GLY A 127 -39.09 -24.38 -2.99
C GLY A 127 -40.31 -23.64 -3.54
N ALA A 128 -40.20 -23.07 -4.74
CA ALA A 128 -41.32 -23.16 -5.67
C ALA A 128 -41.20 -24.53 -6.35
N ARG A 129 -42.09 -25.46 -5.98
CA ARG A 129 -42.19 -26.78 -6.59
C ARG A 129 -42.15 -26.63 -8.12
N ILE A 130 -41.22 -27.32 -8.76
CA ILE A 130 -41.40 -27.73 -10.15
C ILE A 130 -42.44 -28.84 -10.09
N GLY A 131 -43.72 -28.43 -10.05
CA GLY A 131 -44.87 -29.30 -10.19
C GLY A 131 -45.40 -29.14 -11.60
N SER A 132 -45.42 -30.26 -12.32
CA SER A 132 -46.34 -30.62 -13.40
C SER A 132 -46.60 -29.56 -14.47
N GLU A 133 -45.97 -29.70 -15.62
CA GLU A 133 -46.54 -30.37 -16.82
C GLU A 133 -45.41 -30.64 -17.84
#